data_AF-A0A077NN61-F1
#
_entry.id   AF-A0A077NN61-F1
#
_cell.length_a   1.000
_cell.length_b   1.000
_cell.length_c   1.000
_cell.angle_alpha   90.00
_cell.angle_beta   90.00
_cell.angle_gamma   90.00
#
_symmetry.space_group_name_H-M   'P 1'
#
loop_
_entity.id
_entity.type
_entity.pdbx_description
1 polymer ?
#
loop_
_entity_poly.entity_id
_entity_poly.type
_entity_poly.pdbx_seq_one_letter_code
_entity_poly.pdbx_strand_id
1 'polypeptide(L)' 'MRNSKIDKYNIIPPCLLEYIANNCDENDKECALRTLEHVNSLMKNSAKEEKVSQPENNLSVDKKR' A
#
# COMPACT_ATOMS: atom_id res chain seq x y z
N MET A 1 -4.82 9.27 18.97
CA MET A 1 -4.78 9.09 17.50
C MET A 1 -4.26 7.69 17.22
N ARG A 2 -5.00 6.85 16.48
CA ARG A 2 -4.56 5.48 16.21
C ARG A 2 -3.47 5.53 15.13
N ASN A 3 -2.25 5.14 15.49
CA ASN A 3 -1.25 4.72 14.51
C ASN A 3 -1.73 3.41 13.89
N SER A 4 -2.72 3.47 13.00
CA SER A 4 -3.06 2.35 12.15
C SER A 4 -1.94 2.25 11.11
N LYS A 5 -0.91 1.48 11.42
CA LYS A 5 -0.03 0.92 10.38
C LYS A 5 -0.99 0.38 9.33
N ILE A 6 -0.98 0.99 8.14
CA ILE A 6 -1.81 0.55 7.02
C ILE A 6 -1.31 -0.85 6.70
N ASP A 7 -2.03 -1.85 7.19
CA ASP A 7 -1.70 -3.23 6.92
C ASP A 7 -1.95 -3.41 5.42
N LYS A 8 -0.87 -3.59 4.63
CA LYS A 8 -0.95 -3.71 3.16
C LYS A 8 -1.98 -4.76 2.72
N TYR A 9 -2.21 -5.77 3.58
CA TYR A 9 -3.15 -6.87 3.35
C TYR A 9 -4.62 -6.50 3.54
N ASN A 10 -4.92 -5.35 4.15
CA ASN A 10 -6.28 -4.83 4.35
C ASN A 10 -6.71 -3.83 3.27
N ILE A 11 -5.89 -3.63 2.23
CA ILE A 11 -6.20 -2.75 1.09
C ILE A 11 -7.00 -3.54 0.05
N ILE A 12 -8.12 -2.97 -0.40
CA ILE A 12 -8.95 -3.54 -1.47
C ILE A 12 -8.12 -3.61 -2.78
N PRO A 13 -8.09 -4.76 -3.48
CA PRO A 13 -7.38 -4.88 -4.75
C PRO A 13 -7.88 -3.88 -5.81
N PRO A 14 -6.98 -3.19 -6.56
CA PRO A 14 -7.37 -2.26 -7.63
C PRO A 14 -8.29 -2.88 -8.68
N CYS A 15 -8.03 -4.15 -9.06
CA CYS A 15 -8.83 -4.87 -10.04
C CYS A 15 -10.30 -5.06 -9.63
N LEU A 16 -10.57 -5.16 -8.32
CA LEU A 16 -11.94 -5.26 -7.81
C LEU A 16 -12.65 -3.91 -7.95
N LEU A 17 -11.97 -2.80 -7.67
CA LEU A 17 -12.51 -1.45 -7.84
C LEU A 17 -12.76 -1.11 -9.31
N GLU A 18 -11.90 -1.56 -10.22
CA GLU A 18 -12.11 -1.44 -11.67
C GLU A 18 -13.35 -2.25 -12.12
N TYR A 19 -13.49 -3.48 -11.62
CA TYR A 19 -14.67 -4.29 -11.90
C TYR A 19 -15.95 -3.59 -11.42
N ILE A 20 -15.97 -3.06 -10.19
CA ILE A 20 -17.10 -2.31 -9.65
C ILE A 20 -17.39 -1.09 -10.52
N ALA A 21 -16.39 -0.25 -10.83
CA ALA A 21 -16.57 0.95 -11.66
C ALA A 21 -17.14 0.67 -13.07
N ASN A 22 -16.92 -0.53 -13.60
CA ASN A 22 -17.44 -0.95 -14.91
C ASN A 22 -18.86 -1.55 -14.86
N ASN A 23 -19.36 -1.92 -13.68
CA ASN A 23 -20.62 -2.66 -13.52
C ASN A 23 -21.67 -1.93 -12.66
N CYS A 24 -21.36 -0.75 -12.12
CA CYS A 24 -22.29 0.07 -11.33
C CYS A 24 -22.85 1.26 -12.12
N ASP A 25 -23.83 1.93 -11.53
CA ASP A 25 -24.35 3.19 -12.06
C ASP A 25 -23.34 4.34 -11.97
N GLU A 26 -23.66 5.50 -12.59
CA GLU A 26 -22.73 6.63 -12.67
C GLU A 26 -22.34 7.20 -11.30
N ASN A 27 -23.26 7.16 -10.32
CA ASN A 27 -23.01 7.67 -8.97
C ASN A 27 -22.02 6.78 -8.22
N ASP A 28 -22.25 5.46 -8.26
CA ASP A 28 -21.38 4.48 -7.63
C ASP A 28 -20.02 4.38 -8.34
N LYS A 29 -20.01 4.54 -9.66
CA LYS A 29 -18.81 4.57 -10.48
C LYS A 29 -17.86 5.69 -10.06
N GLU A 30 -18.36 6.90 -9.82
CA GLU A 30 -17.52 8.01 -9.37
C GLU A 30 -16.83 7.69 -8.03
N CYS A 31 -17.58 7.12 -7.09
CA CYS A 31 -17.05 6.66 -5.80
C CYS A 31 -15.99 5.57 -5.96
N ALA A 32 -16.23 4.59 -6.84
CA ALA A 32 -15.28 3.51 -7.12
C ALA A 32 -13.97 4.04 -7.73
N LEU A 33 -14.06 4.97 -8.69
CA LEU A 33 -12.90 5.59 -9.33
C LEU A 33 -12.07 6.44 -8.36
N ARG A 34 -12.71 7.24 -7.50
CA ARG A 34 -12.02 8.01 -6.45
C ARG A 34 -11.29 7.09 -5.47
N THR A 35 -11.93 5.99 -5.09
CA THR A 35 -11.33 4.98 -4.21
C THR A 35 -10.14 4.29 -4.90
N LEU A 36 -10.28 3.95 -6.19
CA LEU A 36 -9.22 3.34 -6.99
C LEU A 36 -7.98 4.24 -7.08
N GLU A 37 -8.17 5.54 -7.31
CA GLU A 37 -7.08 6.51 -7.33
C GLU A 37 -6.35 6.55 -5.98
N HIS A 38 -7.11 6.58 -4.88
CA HIS A 38 -6.54 6.59 -3.53
C HIS A 38 -5.73 5.32 -3.24
N VAL A 39 -6.28 4.15 -3.54
CA VAL A 39 -5.61 2.85 -3.38
C VAL A 39 -4.31 2.80 -4.19
N ASN A 40 -4.33 3.25 -5.44
CA ASN A 40 -3.15 3.29 -6.29
C ASN A 40 -2.05 4.19 -5.71
N SER A 41 -2.43 5.34 -5.12
CA SER A 41 -1.48 6.22 -4.41
C SER A 41 -0.87 5.53 -3.19
N LEU A 42 -1.69 4.86 -2.37
CA LEU A 42 -1.24 4.10 -1.20
C LEU A 42 -0.24 3.01 -1.58
N MET A 43 -0.53 2.22 -2.61
CA MET A 43 0.38 1.16 -3.08
C MET A 43 1.71 1.73 -3.58
N LYS A 44 1.69 2.82 -4.35
CA LYS A 44 2.89 3.51 -4.83
C LYS A 44 3.74 4.07 -3.68
N ASN A 45 3.11 4.63 -2.65
CA ASN A 45 3.82 5.22 -1.52
C ASN A 45 4.38 4.16 -0.58
N SER A 46 3.66 3.06 -0.37
CA SER A 46 4.13 1.96 0.45
C SER A 46 5.34 1.23 -0.16
N ALA A 47 5.43 1.17 -1.50
CA ALA A 47 6.62 0.69 -2.19
C ALA A 47 7.87 1.59 -1.98
N LYS A 48 7.69 2.85 -1.57
CA LYS A 48 8.80 3.78 -1.27
C LYS A 48 9.31 3.60 0.17
N GLU A 49 8.43 3.32 1.13
CA GLU A 49 8.81 3.07 2.53
C GLU A 49 9.60 1.76 2.72
N GLU A 50 9.29 0.70 1.97
CA GLU A 50 10.05 -0.56 2.02
C GLU A 50 11.50 -0.39 1.58
N LYS A 51 11.81 0.54 0.66
CA LYS A 51 13.18 0.80 0.22
C LYS A 51 14.07 1.46 1.29
N VAL A 52 13.49 2.07 2.31
CA VAL A 52 14.23 2.80 3.36
C VAL A 52 14.61 1.88 4.54
N SER A 53 14.10 0.65 4.58
CA SER A 53 14.23 -0.24 5.74
C SER A 53 15.03 -1.54 5.49
N GLN A 54 16.07 -1.48 4.66
CA GLN A 54 17.15 -2.47 4.74
C GLN A 54 18.27 -1.91 5.64
N PRO A 55 18.39 -2.32 6.92
CA PRO A 55 19.61 -2.10 7.66
C PRO A 55 20.70 -2.96 7.02
N GLU A 56 21.75 -2.30 6.56
CA GLU A 56 23.01 -2.90 6.16
C GLU A 56 23.60 -3.60 7.40
N ASN A 57 23.32 -4.88 7.56
CA ASN A 57 23.85 -5.67 8.67
C ASN A 57 25.32 -6.00 8.36
N ASN A 58 26.18 -5.01 8.56
CA ASN A 58 27.63 -5.18 8.63
C ASN A 58 27.95 -6.00 9.88
N LEU A 59 27.96 -7.32 9.75
CA LEU A 59 28.40 -8.23 10.79
C LEU A 59 29.95 -8.16 10.93
N SER A 60 30.46 -7.13 11.60
CA SER A 60 31.83 -7.16 12.13
C SER A 60 31.78 -7.87 13.49
N VAL A 61 32.11 -9.16 13.50
CA VAL A 61 32.37 -9.91 14.73
C VAL A 61 33.86 -9.81 15.02
N ASP A 62 34.26 -8.71 15.65
CA ASP A 62 35.49 -8.66 16.42
C ASP A 62 35.25 -9.38 17.75
N LYS A 63 35.82 -10.57 17.90
CA LYS A 63 35.94 -11.22 19.21
C LYS A 63 37.40 -11.57 19.48
N LYS A 64 38.09 -10.59 20.05
CA LYS A 64 39.39 -10.72 20.69
C LYS A 64 39.22 -11.36 22.07
N ARG A 65 39.75 -12.56 22.25
CA ARG A 65 40.45 -13.00 23.47
C ARG A 65 41.23 -14.27 23.21
#